data_AF-A0A817W5J3-F1
#
_entry.id   AF-A0A817W5J3-F1
#
_cell.length_a   1.000
_cell.length_b   1.000
_cell.length_c   1.000
_cell.angle_alpha   90.00
_cell.angle_beta   90.00
_cell.angle_gamma   90.00
#
_symmetry.space_group_name_H-M   'P 1'
#
loop_
_entity.id
_entity.type
_entity.pdbx_description
1 polymer ?
#
loop_
_entity_poly.entity_id
_entity_poly.type
_entity_poly.pdbx_seq_one_letter_code
_entity_poly.pdbx_strand_id
1 'polypeptide(L)'
;MPKSGASQMHTHLQASLGFDIYYGNIERTRQGARFYAQRNNGRNYFNDYLDIHQMLGLTIQIGNAHIIVHLTPIKDLEIMIMDEKLNKNFYKALHLVLQTFVDDLKEYSFSFGMFLPPMNESSANGHQMPVVWRLVFRNPVTNLRSDMNGLDLYTVYIQRTYNV
;
A
#
# COMPACT_ATOMS: atom_id res chain seq x y z
N MET A 1 16.31 -8.99 -14.55
CA MET A 1 16.30 -7.79 -13.68
C MET A 1 16.58 -6.50 -14.47
N PRO A 2 15.62 -6.02 -15.29
CA PRO A 2 15.56 -4.58 -15.58
C PRO A 2 14.18 -3.92 -15.33
N LYS A 3 13.13 -4.69 -15.02
CA LYS A 3 11.75 -4.20 -15.01
C LYS A 3 11.35 -3.38 -13.78
N SER A 4 11.77 -3.79 -12.58
CA SER A 4 11.47 -3.05 -11.35
C SER A 4 12.38 -1.85 -11.09
N GLY A 5 13.21 -1.43 -12.04
CA GLY A 5 14.05 -0.23 -11.93
C GLY A 5 15.24 -0.36 -10.97
N ALA A 6 15.58 -1.58 -10.51
CA ALA A 6 16.77 -1.82 -9.72
C ALA A 6 18.03 -1.66 -10.59
N SER A 7 18.85 -0.66 -10.29
CA SER A 7 20.13 -0.40 -11.00
C SER A 7 21.28 -1.26 -10.47
N GLN A 8 21.08 -1.92 -9.32
CA GLN A 8 22.07 -2.76 -8.65
C GLN A 8 21.48 -4.14 -8.39
N MET A 9 22.29 -5.18 -8.58
CA MET A 9 21.88 -6.59 -8.40
C MET A 9 21.82 -7.03 -6.93
N HIS A 10 22.32 -6.21 -5.99
CA HIS A 10 22.29 -6.53 -4.56
C HIS A 10 21.00 -6.05 -3.90
N THR A 11 20.54 -6.76 -2.87
CA THR A 11 19.34 -6.41 -2.11
C THR A 11 19.56 -5.10 -1.35
N HIS A 12 18.79 -4.08 -1.69
CA HIS A 12 18.80 -2.78 -1.02
C HIS A 12 17.40 -2.17 -0.99
N LEU A 13 17.21 -1.20 -0.11
CA LEU A 13 16.01 -0.39 0.00
C LEU A 13 16.40 1.07 0.03
N GLN A 14 15.51 1.92 -0.49
CA GLN A 14 15.64 3.37 -0.40
C GLN A 14 14.65 3.88 0.64
N ALA A 15 15.10 4.82 1.48
CA ALA A 15 14.27 5.48 2.47
C ALA A 15 14.39 6.99 2.30
N SER A 16 13.28 7.69 2.44
CA SER A 16 13.21 9.14 2.45
C SER A 16 12.34 9.60 3.62
N LEU A 17 12.68 10.76 4.18
CA LEU A 17 11.92 11.41 5.23
C LEU A 17 11.55 12.82 4.75
N GLY A 18 10.25 13.09 4.70
CA GLY A 18 9.72 14.40 4.37
C GLY A 18 9.31 15.18 5.62
N PHE A 19 9.13 16.48 5.45
CA PHE A 19 8.51 17.35 6.45
C PHE A 19 7.03 17.51 6.11
N ASP A 20 6.18 17.51 7.13
CA ASP A 20 4.74 17.86 7.14
C ASP A 20 3.77 17.00 6.30
N ILE A 21 4.22 16.40 5.19
CA ILE A 21 3.37 15.65 4.26
C ILE A 21 3.98 14.32 3.86
N TYR A 22 3.11 13.39 3.48
CA TYR A 22 3.52 12.15 2.85
C TYR A 22 3.83 12.32 1.34
N TYR A 23 4.56 11.38 0.76
CA TYR A 23 4.87 11.39 -0.67
C TYR A 23 3.78 10.74 -1.53
N GLY A 24 3.38 11.42 -2.60
CA GLY A 24 2.54 10.85 -3.66
C GLY A 24 1.19 10.33 -3.17
N ASN A 25 0.79 9.14 -3.63
CA ASN A 25 -0.55 8.59 -3.41
C ASN A 25 -0.89 8.30 -1.94
N ILE A 26 0.11 8.14 -1.09
CA ILE A 26 -0.14 7.88 0.33
C ILE A 26 -0.66 9.12 1.06
N GLU A 27 -0.23 10.33 0.66
CA GLU A 27 -0.78 11.59 1.18
C GLU A 27 -2.23 11.79 0.75
N ARG A 28 -2.54 11.45 -0.51
CA ARG A 28 -3.93 11.44 -0.99
C ARG A 28 -4.80 10.48 -0.18
N THR A 29 -4.28 9.31 0.16
CA THR A 29 -4.99 8.34 1.01
C THR A 29 -5.26 8.91 2.40
N ARG A 30 -4.25 9.56 3.02
CA ARG A 30 -4.41 10.25 4.30
C ARG A 30 -5.45 11.37 4.25
N GLN A 31 -5.43 12.21 3.21
CA GLN A 31 -6.43 13.27 3.02
C GLN A 31 -7.83 12.70 2.80
N GLY A 32 -7.96 11.63 2.01
CA GLY A 32 -9.21 10.89 1.82
C GLY A 32 -9.75 10.32 3.12
N ALA A 33 -8.89 9.74 3.97
CA ALA A 33 -9.27 9.24 5.28
C ALA A 33 -9.78 10.36 6.21
N ARG A 34 -9.13 11.52 6.21
CA ARG A 34 -9.60 12.71 6.97
C ARG A 34 -10.96 13.20 6.48
N PHE A 35 -11.13 13.29 5.17
CA PHE A 35 -12.39 13.71 4.57
C PHE A 35 -13.52 12.72 4.83
N TYR A 36 -13.22 11.42 4.79
CA TYR A 36 -14.15 10.36 5.15
C TYR A 36 -14.60 10.53 6.61
N ALA A 37 -13.68 10.72 7.55
CA ALA A 37 -14.00 10.93 8.95
C ALA A 37 -14.91 12.16 9.16
N GLN A 38 -14.62 13.28 8.49
CA GLN A 38 -15.44 14.50 8.56
C GLN A 38 -16.88 14.28 8.10
N ARG A 39 -17.10 13.45 7.07
CA ARG A 39 -18.44 13.17 6.54
C ARG A 39 -19.19 12.05 7.25
N ASN A 40 -18.49 11.22 8.01
CA ASN A 40 -19.04 10.02 8.63
C ASN A 40 -18.90 10.08 10.16
N ASN A 41 -19.16 11.23 10.77
CA ASN A 41 -19.20 11.43 12.23
C ASN A 41 -17.95 10.92 12.98
N GLY A 42 -16.76 11.11 12.40
CA GLY A 42 -15.51 10.68 13.02
C GLY A 42 -15.24 9.17 12.92
N ARG A 43 -15.91 8.44 12.01
CA ARG A 43 -15.53 7.05 11.73
C ARG A 43 -14.10 6.96 11.18
N ASN A 44 -13.39 5.90 11.59
CA ASN A 44 -12.05 5.63 11.10
C ASN A 44 -12.12 4.92 9.73
N TYR A 45 -11.60 5.60 8.70
CA TYR A 45 -11.57 5.10 7.33
C TYR A 45 -10.87 3.74 7.18
N PHE A 46 -9.75 3.52 7.88
CA PHE A 46 -8.96 2.29 7.74
C PHE A 46 -9.64 1.09 8.39
N ASN A 47 -10.36 1.30 9.50
CA ASN A 47 -11.18 0.25 10.11
C ASN A 47 -12.31 -0.16 9.16
N ASP A 48 -13.06 0.81 8.64
CA ASP A 48 -14.15 0.53 7.70
C ASP A 48 -13.63 -0.09 6.39
N TYR A 49 -12.43 0.31 5.95
CA TYR A 49 -11.74 -0.30 4.82
C TYR A 49 -11.41 -1.77 5.08
N LEU A 50 -10.84 -2.09 6.24
CA LEU A 50 -10.53 -3.47 6.64
C LEU A 50 -11.79 -4.33 6.74
N ASP A 51 -12.84 -3.81 7.38
CA ASP A 51 -14.12 -4.52 7.55
C ASP A 51 -14.70 -4.92 6.19
N ILE A 52 -14.71 -4.01 5.21
CA ILE A 52 -15.20 -4.30 3.85
C ILE A 52 -14.38 -5.41 3.20
N HIS A 53 -13.04 -5.33 3.27
CA HIS A 53 -12.21 -6.36 2.64
C HIS A 53 -12.37 -7.71 3.34
N GLN A 54 -12.54 -7.72 4.66
CA GLN A 54 -12.77 -8.94 5.44
C GLN A 54 -14.13 -9.58 5.09
N MET A 55 -15.18 -8.77 4.97
CA MET A 55 -16.50 -9.24 4.52
C MET A 55 -16.47 -9.87 3.12
N LEU A 56 -15.60 -9.37 2.24
CA LEU A 56 -15.42 -9.90 0.89
C LEU A 56 -14.46 -11.10 0.82
N GLY A 57 -13.86 -11.52 1.94
CA GLY A 57 -12.86 -12.59 1.96
C GLY A 57 -11.53 -12.22 1.30
N LEU A 58 -11.23 -10.91 1.20
CA LEU A 58 -10.04 -10.35 0.57
C LEU A 58 -8.92 -10.03 1.57
N THR A 59 -9.01 -10.56 2.80
CA THR A 59 -8.01 -10.34 3.85
C THR A 59 -7.55 -11.63 4.48
N ILE A 60 -6.26 -11.69 4.80
CA ILE A 60 -5.66 -12.70 5.68
C ILE A 60 -5.10 -11.97 6.89
N GLN A 61 -5.49 -12.37 8.09
CA GLN A 61 -5.02 -11.77 9.33
C GLN A 61 -3.93 -12.63 9.98
N ILE A 62 -2.81 -12.00 10.35
CA ILE A 62 -1.73 -12.60 11.14
C ILE A 62 -1.56 -11.75 12.38
N GLY A 63 -2.08 -12.20 13.52
CA GLY A 63 -2.15 -11.37 14.72
C GLY A 63 -2.96 -10.10 14.45
N ASN A 64 -2.33 -8.93 14.57
CA ASN A 64 -2.97 -7.63 14.27
C ASN A 64 -2.62 -7.10 12.87
N ALA A 65 -1.76 -7.79 12.13
CA ALA A 65 -1.42 -7.41 10.77
C ALA A 65 -2.43 -8.01 9.80
N HIS A 66 -2.95 -7.18 8.89
CA HIS A 66 -3.88 -7.58 7.85
C HIS A 66 -3.19 -7.53 6.50
N ILE A 67 -3.09 -8.68 5.83
CA ILE A 67 -2.74 -8.79 4.41
C ILE A 67 -4.03 -8.61 3.62
N ILE A 68 -4.04 -7.73 2.64
CA ILE A 68 -5.23 -7.25 1.95
C ILE A 68 -4.98 -7.31 0.45
N VAL A 69 -5.88 -7.96 -0.28
CA VAL A 69 -5.95 -7.90 -1.74
C VAL A 69 -6.71 -6.64 -2.12
N HIS A 70 -6.07 -5.71 -2.83
CA HIS A 70 -6.63 -4.38 -3.05
C HIS A 70 -7.83 -4.41 -4.01
N LEU A 71 -8.98 -3.83 -3.61
CA LEU A 71 -10.19 -3.78 -4.47
C LEU A 71 -10.06 -2.89 -5.72
N THR A 72 -9.38 -1.75 -5.57
CA THR A 72 -9.10 -0.81 -6.68
C THR A 72 -7.60 -0.70 -6.94
N PRO A 73 -6.96 -1.78 -7.40
CA PRO A 73 -5.52 -1.82 -7.53
C PRO A 73 -5.05 -0.89 -8.65
N ILE A 74 -3.85 -0.32 -8.50
CA ILE A 74 -3.20 0.47 -9.56
C ILE A 74 -2.63 -0.47 -10.63
N LYS A 75 -2.24 -1.68 -10.22
CA LYS A 75 -1.62 -2.70 -11.07
C LYS A 75 -1.98 -4.10 -10.59
N ASP A 76 -1.73 -5.08 -11.45
CA ASP A 76 -2.00 -6.49 -11.17
C ASP A 76 -1.33 -6.95 -9.87
N LEU A 77 -1.98 -7.89 -9.18
CA LEU A 77 -1.50 -8.52 -7.94
C LEU A 77 -1.03 -7.52 -6.88
N GLU A 78 -1.76 -6.41 -6.74
CA GLU A 78 -1.45 -5.44 -5.70
C GLU A 78 -1.90 -5.92 -4.31
N ILE A 79 -0.92 -6.09 -3.43
CA ILE A 79 -1.12 -6.51 -2.04
C ILE A 79 -0.77 -5.36 -1.12
N MET A 80 -1.61 -5.13 -0.13
CA MET A 80 -1.37 -4.19 0.97
C MET A 80 -1.27 -4.95 2.28
N ILE A 81 -0.33 -4.57 3.14
CA ILE A 81 -0.28 -5.00 4.53
C ILE A 81 -0.51 -3.78 5.41
N MET A 82 -1.41 -3.91 6.38
CA MET A 82 -1.77 -2.85 7.30
C MET A 82 -1.68 -3.33 8.74
N ASP A 83 -1.10 -2.52 9.61
CA ASP A 83 -1.08 -2.71 11.06
C ASP A 83 -0.95 -1.33 11.73
N GLU A 84 -1.34 -1.21 12.99
CA GLU A 84 -1.14 0.03 13.75
C GLU A 84 0.36 0.31 13.98
N LYS A 85 1.17 -0.75 14.13
CA LYS A 85 2.60 -0.63 14.49
C LYS A 85 3.45 -1.69 13.79
N LEU A 86 4.73 -1.36 13.60
CA LEU A 86 5.73 -2.35 13.19
C LEU A 86 5.96 -3.34 14.33
N ASN A 87 5.58 -4.59 14.11
CA ASN A 87 5.70 -5.66 15.09
C ASN A 87 6.08 -7.00 14.42
N LYS A 88 6.32 -8.03 15.23
CA LYS A 88 6.70 -9.37 14.73
C LYS A 88 5.67 -9.97 13.77
N ASN A 89 4.39 -9.72 13.98
CA ASN A 89 3.32 -10.23 13.12
C ASN A 89 3.30 -9.52 11.76
N PHE A 90 3.55 -8.20 11.74
CA PHE A 90 3.74 -7.45 10.50
C PHE A 90 4.89 -8.02 9.66
N TYR A 91 6.05 -8.29 10.28
CA TYR A 91 7.18 -8.89 9.57
C TYR A 91 6.89 -10.32 9.08
N LYS A 92 6.12 -11.12 9.84
CA LYS A 92 5.64 -12.42 9.38
C LYS A 92 4.71 -12.30 8.17
N ALA A 93 3.80 -11.33 8.17
CA ALA A 93 2.92 -11.06 7.05
C ALA A 93 3.70 -10.64 5.80
N LEU A 94 4.68 -9.74 5.97
CA LEU A 94 5.55 -9.32 4.88
C LEU A 94 6.35 -10.50 4.32
N HIS A 95 6.92 -11.33 5.19
CA HIS A 95 7.64 -12.54 4.78
C HIS A 95 6.73 -13.50 4.01
N LEU A 96 5.52 -13.76 4.52
CA LEU A 96 4.55 -14.63 3.85
C LEU A 96 4.21 -14.12 2.45
N VAL A 97 3.91 -12.83 2.29
CA VAL A 97 3.60 -12.27 0.97
C VAL A 97 4.79 -12.41 0.03
N LEU A 98 5.99 -12.02 0.45
CA LEU A 98 7.18 -12.14 -0.40
C LEU A 98 7.46 -13.60 -0.77
N GLN A 99 7.31 -14.52 0.19
CA GLN A 99 7.50 -15.94 -0.05
C GLN A 99 6.47 -16.46 -1.07
N THR A 100 5.19 -16.12 -0.92
CA THR A 100 4.15 -16.51 -1.88
C THR A 100 4.43 -15.99 -3.29
N PHE A 101 4.92 -14.76 -3.44
CA PHE A 101 5.32 -14.24 -4.76
C PHE A 101 6.45 -15.07 -5.39
N VAL A 102 7.47 -15.42 -4.61
CA VAL A 102 8.68 -16.10 -5.10
C VAL A 102 8.46 -17.60 -5.29
N ASP A 103 7.88 -18.27 -4.30
CA ASP A 103 7.80 -19.72 -4.18
C ASP A 103 6.52 -20.28 -4.82
N ASP A 104 5.38 -19.60 -4.67
CA ASP A 104 4.10 -20.12 -5.16
C ASP A 104 3.74 -19.54 -6.54
N LEU A 105 3.80 -18.22 -6.68
CA LEU A 105 3.42 -17.52 -7.92
C LEU A 105 4.55 -17.51 -8.96
N LYS A 106 5.80 -17.74 -8.54
CA LYS A 106 7.00 -17.64 -9.38
C LYS A 106 7.14 -16.26 -10.05
N GLU A 107 6.68 -15.23 -9.36
CA GLU A 107 6.72 -13.84 -9.80
C GLU A 107 7.84 -13.06 -9.10
N TYR A 108 8.90 -12.82 -9.86
CA TYR A 108 10.16 -12.26 -9.34
C TYR A 108 10.32 -10.76 -9.57
N SER A 109 9.40 -10.14 -10.30
CA SER A 109 9.47 -8.74 -10.69
C SER A 109 8.36 -7.97 -10.00
N PHE A 110 8.64 -7.44 -8.81
CA PHE A 110 7.71 -6.61 -8.05
C PHE A 110 8.43 -5.35 -7.54
N SER A 111 7.65 -4.35 -7.16
CA SER A 111 8.09 -3.15 -6.46
C SER A 111 7.24 -2.99 -5.21
N PHE A 112 7.83 -2.53 -4.12
CA PHE A 112 7.07 -2.25 -2.91
C PHE A 112 7.54 -0.97 -2.23
N GLY A 113 6.68 -0.43 -1.39
CA GLY A 113 6.96 0.72 -0.53
C GLY A 113 6.33 0.52 0.84
N MET A 114 6.96 1.10 1.87
CA MET A 114 6.45 1.13 3.23
C MET A 114 6.25 2.58 3.68
N PHE A 115 5.12 2.84 4.31
CA PHE A 115 4.73 4.14 4.81
C PHE A 115 4.42 4.01 6.30
N LEU A 116 5.05 4.85 7.11
CA LEU A 116 4.94 4.79 8.57
C LEU A 116 4.02 5.89 9.09
N PRO A 117 3.39 5.71 10.27
CA PRO A 117 2.66 6.77 10.96
C PRO A 117 3.53 8.04 11.16
N PRO A 118 2.92 9.24 11.25
CA PRO A 118 3.67 10.47 11.43
C PRO A 118 4.39 10.47 12.78
N MET A 119 5.63 10.96 12.82
CA MET A 119 6.47 10.95 14.03
C MET A 119 6.04 11.96 15.09
N ASN A 120 5.32 13.03 14.73
CA ASN A 120 5.07 14.20 15.60
C ASN A 120 3.60 14.45 15.95
N GLU A 121 2.68 13.54 15.62
CA GLU A 121 1.27 13.71 16.01
C GLU A 121 0.96 12.92 17.29
N SER A 122 0.69 13.64 18.39
CA SER A 122 0.05 13.07 19.57
C SER A 122 -1.37 12.61 19.20
N SER A 123 -1.59 11.30 19.33
CA SER A 123 -2.77 10.53 18.94
C SER A 123 -4.04 10.88 19.73
N ALA A 124 -4.55 12.10 19.66
CA ALA A 124 -5.79 12.46 20.36
C ALA A 124 -7.06 12.06 19.59
N ASN A 125 -7.00 11.94 18.25
CA ASN A 125 -8.22 11.88 17.43
C ASN A 125 -8.42 10.60 16.61
N GLY A 126 -7.66 9.52 16.83
CA GLY A 126 -7.96 8.20 16.23
C GLY A 126 -7.99 8.12 14.69
N HIS A 127 -7.52 9.15 13.98
CA HIS A 127 -7.49 9.25 12.52
C HIS A 127 -6.08 9.13 11.93
N GLN A 128 -5.14 8.58 12.71
CA GLN A 128 -3.75 8.51 12.32
C GLN A 128 -3.55 7.47 11.21
N MET A 129 -2.60 7.75 10.31
CA MET A 129 -2.20 6.81 9.27
C MET A 129 -1.61 5.55 9.93
N PRO A 130 -2.08 4.33 9.60
CA PRO A 130 -1.46 3.11 10.07
C PRO A 130 -0.11 2.87 9.37
N VAL A 131 0.63 1.86 9.83
CA VAL A 131 1.73 1.31 9.04
C VAL A 131 1.14 0.63 7.82
N VAL A 132 1.57 1.07 6.63
CA VAL A 132 1.13 0.51 5.36
C VAL A 132 2.33 0.05 4.57
N TRP A 133 2.33 -1.20 4.14
CA TRP A 133 3.23 -1.70 3.10
C TRP A 133 2.43 -2.08 1.87
N ARG A 134 2.86 -1.66 0.69
CA ARG A 134 2.20 -2.00 -0.58
C ARG A 134 3.21 -2.63 -1.52
N LEU A 135 2.82 -3.74 -2.13
CA LEU A 135 3.56 -4.41 -3.18
C LEU A 135 2.73 -4.44 -4.45
N VAL A 136 3.39 -4.17 -5.57
CA VAL A 136 2.82 -4.19 -6.91
C VAL A 136 3.68 -5.07 -7.81
N PHE A 137 3.05 -5.93 -8.59
CA PHE A 137 3.71 -6.72 -9.61
C PHE A 137 4.09 -5.87 -10.84
N ARG A 138 5.27 -6.13 -11.41
CA ARG A 138 5.92 -5.34 -12.48
C ARG A 138 6.10 -6.15 -13.77
N ASN A 139 5.15 -7.05 -14.06
CA ASN A 139 5.15 -8.03 -15.16
C ASN A 139 6.27 -9.09 -15.10
N PRO A 140 6.08 -10.25 -15.75
CA PRO A 140 7.10 -11.29 -15.77
C PRO A 140 8.42 -10.78 -16.36
N VAL A 141 9.54 -11.27 -15.81
CA VAL A 141 10.89 -10.87 -16.22
C VAL A 141 11.21 -11.18 -17.68
N THR A 142 10.52 -12.16 -18.27
CA THR A 142 10.68 -12.61 -19.66
C THR A 142 9.95 -11.72 -20.67
N ASN A 143 8.98 -10.93 -20.21
CA ASN A 143 8.19 -10.09 -21.09
C ASN A 143 9.04 -8.90 -21.57
N LEU A 144 9.01 -8.56 -22.85
CA LEU A 144 9.79 -7.44 -23.42
C LEU A 144 9.07 -6.10 -23.33
N ARG A 145 7.76 -6.09 -23.06
CA ARG A 145 6.95 -4.85 -23.05
C ARG A 145 7.17 -4.06 -21.77
N SER A 146 7.07 -2.73 -21.87
CA SER A 146 6.97 -1.87 -20.69
C SER A 146 5.80 -2.33 -19.82
N ASP A 147 6.01 -2.36 -18.52
CA ASP A 147 5.00 -2.73 -17.52
C ASP A 147 4.09 -1.58 -17.12
N MET A 148 4.53 -0.35 -17.36
CA MET A 148 3.71 0.86 -17.31
C MET A 148 3.59 1.52 -18.68
N ASN A 149 2.39 2.01 -19.00
CA ASN A 149 2.08 2.73 -20.22
C ASN A 149 1.53 4.15 -19.91
N GLY A 150 1.22 4.92 -20.95
CA GLY A 150 0.72 6.29 -20.79
C GLY A 150 -0.62 6.38 -20.03
N LEU A 151 -1.51 5.41 -20.16
CA LEU A 151 -2.76 5.39 -19.39
C LEU A 151 -2.49 5.16 -17.91
N ASP A 152 -1.52 4.31 -17.56
CA ASP A 152 -1.13 4.12 -16.16
C ASP A 152 -0.56 5.40 -15.53
N LEU A 153 0.16 6.20 -16.32
CA LEU A 153 0.75 7.46 -15.87
C LEU A 153 -0.27 8.60 -15.76
N TYR A 154 -1.23 8.69 -16.69
CA TYR A 154 -2.11 9.86 -16.82
C TYR A 154 -3.59 9.60 -16.50
N THR A 155 -4.07 8.37 -16.60
CA THR A 155 -5.51 8.04 -16.44
C THR A 155 -5.89 7.64 -15.02
N VAL A 156 -4.93 7.21 -14.19
CA VAL A 156 -5.17 6.83 -12.78
C VAL A 156 -5.75 7.98 -11.93
N TYR A 157 -5.82 9.20 -12.47
CA TYR A 157 -6.16 10.43 -11.74
C TYR A 157 -7.29 11.27 -12.34
N ILE A 158 -8.45 10.68 -12.65
CA ILE A 158 -9.67 11.51 -12.77
C ILE A 158 -10.03 12.02 -11.36
N GLN A 159 -9.56 13.22 -11.02
CA GLN A 159 -10.01 13.95 -9.84
C GLN A 159 -11.34 14.62 -10.17
N ARG A 160 -12.43 14.14 -9.58
CA ARG A 160 -13.64 14.95 -9.44
C ARG A 160 -13.38 15.92 -8.29
N THR A 161 -12.95 17.14 -8.61
CA THR A 161 -12.91 18.24 -7.66
C THR A 161 -14.34 18.53 -7.22
N TYR A 162 -14.75 18.00 -6.07
CA TYR A 162 -15.93 18.51 -5.41
C TYR A 162 -15.53 19.85 -4.80
N ASN A 163 -15.99 20.94 -5.40
CA ASN A 163 -16.00 22.23 -4.74
C ASN A 163 -16.81 22.07 -3.44
N VAL A 164 -16.15 22.32 -2.31
CA VAL A 164 -16.79 22.49 -1.00
C VAL A 164 -17.39 23.88 -0.95
#